data_AF-A0A367M1P2-F1
#
_entry.id   AF-A0A367M1P2-F1
#
_cell.length_a   1.000
_cell.length_b   1.000
_cell.length_c   1.000
_cell.angle_alpha   90.00
_cell.angle_beta   90.00
_cell.angle_gamma   90.00
#
_symmetry.space_group_name_H-M   'P 1'
#
loop_
_entity.id
_entity.type
_entity.pdbx_description
1 polymer ?
#
loop_
_entity_poly.entity_id
_entity_poly.type
_entity_poly.pdbx_seq_one_letter_code
_entity_poly.pdbx_strand_id
1 'polypeptide(L)'
;SRLDRRSLSQMLYDGLALSAWKEAGGTRWALRVNPSSGNLHPTEAYLLLPGGTLEPAPLLAHYRPDKHALEVRGELPATLASLLDDCLPPGGCLLALTSVPWREAWKYGERAYRYCQHDLGHALACLSIAAAIQGWEMRLLRGVAESALDGLFGLDRDGFAECESVDALFWIGPALTQEPSLSPRLCEGLAALPLAGAPNRLSREYRDWPELQRIHGLCRAPRLPARPWRVAPGEPGNDNPGLPLRPLLHRRRSAQRMDGRAGIDVELLRAWLRRLLPERSPVPFAVTGEAARVDLLLFVHRVRGLVPGLYWLDRSGLRRPPMREDFLWQHVDPELPLYLLQEGDARALSAYLSCQQDIAGDGCVALAMLAHLGAALEEGPWCYPRLYWECGQLGQLLYLEAEAAGLSG
;
A
#
# COMPACT_ATOMS: atom_id res chain seq x y z
N SER A 1 -20.42 -4.38 6.85
CA SER A 1 -20.78 -5.62 7.56
C SER A 1 -20.45 -5.47 9.05
N ARG A 2 -20.87 -6.40 9.93
CA ARG A 2 -20.46 -6.37 11.35
C ARG A 2 -19.00 -6.83 11.48
N LEU A 3 -18.21 -6.18 12.34
CA LEU A 3 -16.90 -6.68 12.76
C LEU A 3 -17.08 -7.92 13.66
N ASP A 4 -16.68 -9.07 13.15
CA ASP A 4 -16.69 -10.36 13.83
C ASP A 4 -15.54 -11.25 13.30
N ARG A 5 -15.36 -12.43 13.89
CA ARG A 5 -14.32 -13.38 13.47
C ARG A 5 -14.31 -13.67 11.97
N ARG A 6 -15.49 -13.86 11.36
CA ARG A 6 -15.59 -14.23 9.94
C ARG A 6 -15.22 -13.05 9.06
N SER A 7 -15.77 -11.87 9.34
CA SER A 7 -15.52 -10.69 8.52
C SER A 7 -14.07 -10.19 8.65
N LEU A 8 -13.48 -10.30 9.84
CA LEU A 8 -12.07 -10.01 10.08
C LEU A 8 -11.13 -11.01 9.39
N SER A 9 -11.40 -12.31 9.54
CA SER A 9 -10.63 -13.37 8.85
C SER A 9 -10.65 -13.16 7.34
N GLN A 10 -11.82 -12.88 6.76
CA GLN A 10 -11.93 -12.64 5.32
C GLN A 10 -11.12 -11.41 4.87
N MET A 11 -11.18 -10.30 5.60
CA MET A 11 -10.40 -9.10 5.26
C MET A 11 -8.90 -9.37 5.30
N LEU A 12 -8.40 -10.05 6.33
CA LEU A 12 -6.98 -10.40 6.46
C LEU A 12 -6.55 -11.43 5.39
N TYR A 13 -7.45 -12.35 5.03
CA TYR A 13 -7.22 -13.31 3.97
C TYR A 13 -7.06 -12.62 2.61
N ASP A 14 -7.97 -11.71 2.29
CA ASP A 14 -7.97 -10.99 1.01
C ASP A 14 -6.91 -9.88 0.94
N GLY A 15 -6.45 -9.36 2.09
CA GLY A 15 -5.53 -8.22 2.18
C GLY A 15 -4.05 -8.56 2.42
N LEU A 16 -3.74 -9.65 3.14
CA LEU A 16 -2.37 -9.92 3.63
C LEU A 16 -1.94 -11.40 3.63
N ALA A 17 -2.82 -12.36 3.31
CA ALA A 17 -2.49 -13.78 3.41
C ALA A 17 -1.51 -14.27 2.33
N LEU A 18 -0.99 -15.48 2.57
CA LEU A 18 -0.32 -16.24 1.52
C LEU A 18 -1.32 -16.60 0.42
N SER A 19 -0.93 -16.42 -0.84
CA SER A 19 -1.75 -16.69 -2.03
C SER A 19 -1.27 -17.89 -2.83
N ALA A 20 0.00 -18.28 -2.69
CA ALA A 20 0.58 -19.46 -3.32
C ALA A 20 1.92 -19.86 -2.69
N TRP A 21 2.39 -21.05 -3.05
CA TRP A 21 3.76 -21.50 -2.83
C TRP A 21 4.41 -21.79 -4.18
N LYS A 22 5.65 -21.35 -4.35
CA LYS A 22 6.51 -21.72 -5.48
C LYS A 22 7.62 -22.63 -4.99
N GLU A 23 8.03 -23.55 -5.85
CA GLU A 23 9.13 -24.47 -5.59
C GLU A 23 10.00 -24.58 -6.84
N ALA A 24 11.31 -24.40 -6.68
CA ALA A 24 12.29 -24.58 -7.73
C ALA A 24 13.65 -24.95 -7.12
N GLY A 25 14.35 -25.92 -7.72
CA GLY A 25 15.70 -26.30 -7.30
C GLY A 25 15.80 -26.70 -5.82
N GLY A 26 14.78 -27.37 -5.27
CA GLY A 26 14.72 -27.78 -3.86
C GLY A 26 14.43 -26.65 -2.86
N THR A 27 14.24 -25.42 -3.33
CA THR A 27 13.84 -24.28 -2.50
C THR A 27 12.35 -24.02 -2.68
N ARG A 28 11.63 -23.83 -1.58
CA ARG A 28 10.21 -23.49 -1.56
C ARG A 28 9.99 -22.15 -0.86
N TRP A 29 9.22 -21.27 -1.48
CA TRP A 29 8.91 -19.95 -0.93
C TRP A 29 7.43 -19.59 -1.10
N ALA A 30 6.91 -18.82 -0.15
CA ALA A 30 5.52 -18.36 -0.17
C ALA A 30 5.40 -17.06 -0.97
N LEU A 31 4.24 -16.88 -1.59
CA LEU A 31 3.79 -15.63 -2.21
C LEU A 31 2.60 -15.10 -1.40
N ARG A 32 2.47 -13.78 -1.29
CA ARG A 32 1.32 -13.11 -0.66
C ARG A 32 0.36 -12.52 -1.71
N VAL A 33 -0.82 -12.12 -1.27
CA VAL A 33 -1.82 -11.43 -2.12
C VAL A 33 -1.29 -10.10 -2.65
N ASN A 34 -0.50 -9.39 -1.84
CA ASN A 34 0.30 -8.24 -2.24
C ASN A 34 1.71 -8.67 -2.74
N PRO A 35 2.22 -8.05 -3.82
CA PRO A 35 3.60 -8.23 -4.25
C PRO A 35 4.56 -7.58 -3.26
N SER A 36 5.82 -8.00 -3.35
CA SER A 36 6.91 -7.44 -2.55
C SER A 36 8.20 -7.46 -3.36
N SER A 37 8.99 -6.41 -3.19
CA SER A 37 10.34 -6.31 -3.73
C SER A 37 11.16 -7.55 -3.37
N GLY A 38 11.60 -8.30 -4.40
CA GLY A 38 12.36 -9.54 -4.18
C GLY A 38 11.62 -10.66 -3.45
N ASN A 39 10.30 -10.53 -3.25
CA ASN A 39 9.46 -11.41 -2.43
C ASN A 39 9.94 -11.52 -0.96
N LEU A 40 10.28 -10.38 -0.34
CA LEU A 40 10.87 -10.31 1.01
C LEU A 40 9.88 -9.95 2.12
N HIS A 41 8.76 -9.33 1.76
CA HIS A 41 7.59 -9.03 2.60
C HIS A 41 7.97 -8.33 3.92
N PRO A 42 8.43 -7.06 3.88
CA PRO A 42 8.81 -6.30 5.07
C PRO A 42 7.62 -5.95 5.95
N THR A 43 6.42 -5.89 5.38
CA THR A 43 5.21 -5.41 6.07
C THR A 43 4.55 -6.47 6.95
N GLU A 44 4.33 -6.14 8.22
CA GLU A 44 3.51 -6.93 9.16
C GLU A 44 2.29 -6.11 9.62
N ALA A 45 1.37 -6.78 10.33
CA ALA A 45 0.09 -6.18 10.72
C ALA A 45 -0.28 -6.51 12.17
N TYR A 46 -0.61 -5.47 12.92
CA TYR A 46 -1.08 -5.55 14.29
C TYR A 46 -2.48 -4.96 14.40
N LEU A 47 -3.35 -5.57 15.20
CA LEU A 47 -4.72 -5.13 15.39
C LEU A 47 -5.00 -4.86 16.86
N LEU A 48 -5.63 -3.73 17.13
CA LEU A 48 -6.27 -3.45 18.41
C LEU A 48 -7.77 -3.69 18.24
N LEU A 49 -8.22 -4.86 18.69
CA LEU A 49 -9.57 -5.37 18.50
C LEU A 49 -10.44 -5.05 19.73
N PRO A 50 -11.66 -4.50 19.56
CA PRO A 50 -12.57 -4.31 20.66
C PRO A 50 -13.10 -5.66 21.18
N GLY A 51 -13.54 -5.65 22.44
CA GLY A 51 -14.15 -6.82 23.08
C GLY A 51 -15.38 -7.31 22.33
N GLY A 52 -15.62 -8.62 22.36
CA GLY A 52 -16.72 -9.27 21.65
C GLY A 52 -16.49 -9.48 20.15
N THR A 53 -15.33 -9.07 19.59
CA THR A 53 -14.97 -9.38 18.20
C THR A 53 -14.53 -10.83 18.03
N LEU A 54 -13.56 -11.25 18.86
CA LEU A 54 -13.00 -12.61 18.86
C LEU A 54 -13.17 -13.28 20.22
N GLU A 55 -12.87 -12.53 21.28
CA GLU A 55 -12.95 -12.90 22.68
C GLU A 55 -13.71 -11.81 23.44
N PRO A 56 -14.19 -12.07 24.67
CA PRO A 56 -14.90 -11.06 25.46
C PRO A 56 -14.05 -9.81 25.76
N ALA A 57 -12.77 -9.98 26.06
CA ALA A 57 -11.83 -8.89 26.30
C ALA A 57 -11.30 -8.30 24.98
N PRO A 58 -11.01 -6.98 24.92
CA PRO A 58 -10.27 -6.40 23.80
C PRO A 58 -8.85 -6.95 23.74
N LEU A 59 -8.30 -7.07 22.53
CA LEU A 59 -7.02 -7.72 22.28
C LEU A 59 -6.10 -6.83 21.46
N LEU A 60 -4.83 -6.78 21.83
CA LEU A 60 -3.75 -6.45 20.91
C LEU A 60 -3.25 -7.76 20.28
N ALA A 61 -3.31 -7.86 18.95
CA ALA A 61 -2.95 -9.07 18.21
C ALA A 61 -2.03 -8.78 17.02
N HIS A 62 -1.16 -9.74 16.70
CA HIS A 62 -0.30 -9.73 15.51
C HIS A 62 -0.82 -10.76 14.48
N TYR A 63 -0.92 -10.39 13.21
CA TYR A 63 -1.39 -11.30 12.16
C TYR A 63 -0.26 -12.15 11.58
N ARG A 64 -0.46 -13.48 11.62
CA ARG A 64 0.44 -14.49 11.09
C ARG A 64 -0.06 -15.03 9.74
N PRO A 65 0.50 -14.56 8.62
CA PRO A 65 0.02 -14.97 7.30
C PRO A 65 0.30 -16.45 6.99
N ASP A 66 1.37 -17.03 7.56
CA ASP A 66 1.73 -18.45 7.38
C ASP A 66 0.68 -19.42 7.93
N LYS A 67 0.00 -19.02 9.01
CA LYS A 67 -1.05 -19.81 9.67
C LYS A 67 -2.46 -19.27 9.43
N HIS A 68 -2.58 -18.12 8.75
CA HIS A 68 -3.79 -17.32 8.71
C HIS A 68 -4.43 -17.20 10.11
N ALA A 69 -3.65 -16.74 11.08
CA ALA A 69 -4.03 -16.70 12.49
C ALA A 69 -3.64 -15.37 13.15
N LEU A 70 -4.22 -15.10 14.31
CA LEU A 70 -3.85 -13.98 15.16
C LEU A 70 -3.09 -14.49 16.38
N GLU A 71 -1.90 -13.94 16.61
CA GLU A 71 -1.14 -14.11 17.83
C GLU A 71 -1.56 -13.03 18.82
N VAL A 72 -2.23 -13.41 19.91
CA VAL A 72 -2.59 -12.47 20.98
C VAL A 72 -1.31 -12.01 21.67
N ARG A 73 -1.02 -10.71 21.58
CA ARG A 73 0.14 -10.07 22.20
C ARG A 73 -0.20 -9.55 23.58
N GLY A 74 -1.43 -9.08 23.79
CA GLY A 74 -1.91 -8.68 25.11
C GLY A 74 -3.43 -8.60 25.16
N GLU A 75 -3.99 -8.95 26.32
CA GLU A 75 -5.40 -8.70 26.64
C GLU A 75 -5.49 -7.37 27.38
N LEU A 76 -6.41 -6.49 26.95
CA LEU A 76 -6.55 -5.17 27.58
C LEU A 76 -7.31 -5.31 28.90
N PRO A 77 -6.78 -4.77 30.02
CA PRO A 77 -7.51 -4.74 31.28
C PRO A 77 -8.76 -3.87 31.16
N ALA A 78 -9.75 -4.09 32.03
CA ALA A 78 -11.06 -3.43 31.97
C ALA A 78 -10.98 -1.88 31.92
N THR A 79 -10.01 -1.29 32.62
CA THR A 79 -9.77 0.16 32.60
C THR A 79 -9.36 0.66 31.21
N LEU A 80 -8.49 -0.08 30.52
CA LEU A 80 -8.02 0.26 29.18
C LEU A 80 -9.07 -0.07 28.12
N ALA A 81 -9.85 -1.12 28.33
CA ALA A 81 -11.01 -1.46 27.51
C ALA A 81 -12.04 -0.31 27.49
N SER A 82 -12.38 0.24 28.64
CA SER A 82 -13.29 1.40 28.73
C SER A 82 -12.75 2.61 27.98
N LEU A 83 -11.46 2.91 28.10
CA LEU A 83 -10.83 4.02 27.38
C LEU A 83 -10.84 3.80 25.87
N LEU A 84 -10.69 2.55 25.41
CA LEU A 84 -10.76 2.20 24.00
C LEU A 84 -12.18 2.43 23.45
N ASP A 85 -13.19 1.96 24.17
CA ASP A 85 -14.60 2.12 23.80
C ASP A 85 -15.03 3.60 23.79
N ASP A 86 -14.49 4.42 24.68
CA ASP A 86 -14.72 5.88 24.70
C ASP A 86 -14.06 6.60 23.51
N CYS A 87 -12.92 6.10 23.03
CA CYS A 87 -12.15 6.73 21.95
C CYS A 87 -12.59 6.27 20.55
N LEU A 88 -13.10 5.04 20.42
CA LEU A 88 -13.41 4.44 19.12
C LEU A 88 -14.91 4.24 18.93
N PRO A 89 -15.45 4.58 17.75
CA PRO A 89 -16.84 4.26 17.44
C PRO A 89 -17.03 2.74 17.32
N PRO A 90 -18.26 2.24 17.52
CA PRO A 90 -18.54 0.82 17.49
C PRO A 90 -18.39 0.24 16.08
N GLY A 91 -18.08 -1.06 16.01
CA GLY A 91 -18.11 -1.85 14.77
C GLY A 91 -16.85 -1.79 13.92
N GLY A 92 -15.76 -1.21 14.43
CA GLY A 92 -14.45 -1.23 13.79
C GLY A 92 -13.32 -1.48 14.79
N CYS A 93 -12.08 -1.42 14.30
CA CYS A 93 -10.86 -1.66 15.06
C CYS A 93 -9.73 -0.78 14.55
N LEU A 94 -8.60 -0.78 15.26
CA LEU A 94 -7.38 -0.17 14.75
C LEU A 94 -6.48 -1.24 14.14
N LEU A 95 -5.86 -0.89 13.01
CA LEU A 95 -4.85 -1.69 12.31
C LEU A 95 -3.57 -0.87 12.23
N ALA A 96 -2.48 -1.35 12.83
CA ALA A 96 -1.14 -0.84 12.59
C ALA A 96 -0.46 -1.69 11.52
N LEU A 97 0.14 -1.02 10.53
CA LEU A 97 1.06 -1.65 9.61
C LEU A 97 2.48 -1.26 9.99
N THR A 98 3.36 -2.24 10.04
CA THR A 98 4.75 -2.11 10.47
C THR A 98 5.66 -2.50 9.33
N SER A 99 6.93 -2.08 9.39
CA SER A 99 7.99 -2.58 8.53
C SER A 99 9.10 -3.17 9.36
N VAL A 100 9.66 -4.28 8.89
CA VAL A 100 10.94 -4.84 9.36
C VAL A 100 12.00 -4.55 8.30
N PRO A 101 12.74 -3.42 8.36
CA PRO A 101 13.61 -2.98 7.27
C PRO A 101 14.71 -3.99 6.93
N TRP A 102 15.15 -4.78 7.91
CA TRP A 102 16.15 -5.82 7.69
C TRP A 102 15.74 -6.84 6.62
N ARG A 103 14.44 -7.15 6.50
CA ARG A 103 13.93 -8.10 5.48
C ARG A 103 14.26 -7.65 4.06
N GLU A 104 14.37 -6.35 3.81
CA GLU A 104 14.78 -5.77 2.53
C GLU A 104 16.29 -5.44 2.50
N ALA A 105 16.84 -4.98 3.63
CA ALA A 105 18.20 -4.43 3.72
C ALA A 105 19.30 -5.46 3.46
N TRP A 106 19.11 -6.73 3.82
CA TRP A 106 20.11 -7.76 3.55
C TRP A 106 20.39 -7.92 2.04
N LYS A 107 19.40 -7.62 1.19
CA LYS A 107 19.51 -7.69 -0.27
C LYS A 107 19.78 -6.34 -0.92
N TYR A 108 19.13 -5.28 -0.43
CA TYR A 108 19.08 -3.98 -1.12
C TYR A 108 19.88 -2.86 -0.43
N GLY A 109 20.47 -3.13 0.73
CA GLY A 109 21.17 -2.12 1.53
C GLY A 109 20.29 -0.92 1.84
N GLU A 110 20.83 0.29 1.73
CA GLU A 110 20.10 1.54 2.02
C GLU A 110 18.85 1.77 1.15
N ARG A 111 18.79 1.15 -0.05
CA ARG A 111 17.59 1.23 -0.90
C ARG A 111 16.38 0.52 -0.30
N ALA A 112 16.59 -0.33 0.71
CA ALA A 112 15.55 -1.06 1.41
C ALA A 112 14.45 -0.15 1.98
N TYR A 113 14.79 1.07 2.41
CA TYR A 113 13.78 2.00 2.90
C TYR A 113 12.70 2.26 1.84
N ARG A 114 13.10 2.58 0.60
CA ARG A 114 12.17 2.76 -0.52
C ARG A 114 11.30 1.54 -0.76
N TYR A 115 11.89 0.35 -0.73
CA TYR A 115 11.16 -0.90 -1.00
C TYR A 115 10.15 -1.23 0.10
N CYS A 116 10.48 -1.00 1.38
CA CYS A 116 9.51 -1.13 2.47
C CYS A 116 8.28 -0.24 2.25
N GLN A 117 8.50 1.02 1.86
CA GLN A 117 7.39 1.96 1.64
C GLN A 117 6.57 1.60 0.39
N HIS A 118 7.21 1.08 -0.66
CA HIS A 118 6.49 0.65 -1.86
C HIS A 118 5.63 -0.59 -1.61
N ASP A 119 6.18 -1.57 -0.91
CA ASP A 119 5.49 -2.78 -0.47
C ASP A 119 4.32 -2.46 0.47
N LEU A 120 4.52 -1.50 1.39
CA LEU A 120 3.45 -0.97 2.22
C LEU A 120 2.34 -0.35 1.37
N GLY A 121 2.66 0.43 0.35
CA GLY A 121 1.68 0.96 -0.61
C GLY A 121 0.83 -0.13 -1.28
N HIS A 122 1.45 -1.24 -1.70
CA HIS A 122 0.74 -2.41 -2.21
C HIS A 122 -0.19 -3.02 -1.16
N ALA A 123 0.28 -3.16 0.08
CA ALA A 123 -0.52 -3.65 1.20
C ALA A 123 -1.73 -2.73 1.50
N LEU A 124 -1.54 -1.41 1.50
CA LEU A 124 -2.61 -0.42 1.69
C LEU A 124 -3.72 -0.56 0.64
N ALA A 125 -3.35 -0.74 -0.63
CA ALA A 125 -4.34 -0.97 -1.67
C ALA A 125 -5.07 -2.30 -1.51
N CYS A 126 -4.35 -3.40 -1.24
CA CYS A 126 -4.97 -4.71 -1.07
C CYS A 126 -5.93 -4.74 0.14
N LEU A 127 -5.49 -4.17 1.29
CA LEU A 127 -6.29 -4.08 2.52
C LEU A 127 -7.52 -3.19 2.37
N SER A 128 -7.38 -2.03 1.73
CA SER A 128 -8.53 -1.13 1.54
C SER A 128 -9.58 -1.71 0.59
N ILE A 129 -9.16 -2.42 -0.46
CA ILE A 129 -10.07 -3.19 -1.32
C ILE A 129 -10.71 -4.32 -0.51
N ALA A 130 -9.94 -5.07 0.28
CA ALA A 130 -10.46 -6.14 1.14
C ALA A 130 -11.48 -5.61 2.16
N ALA A 131 -11.21 -4.47 2.79
CA ALA A 131 -12.13 -3.80 3.70
C ALA A 131 -13.40 -3.34 2.99
N ALA A 132 -13.28 -2.75 1.79
CA ALA A 132 -14.41 -2.31 0.99
C ALA A 132 -15.34 -3.47 0.58
N ILE A 133 -14.80 -4.65 0.28
CA ILE A 133 -15.59 -5.87 0.03
C ILE A 133 -16.44 -6.24 1.26
N GLN A 134 -15.96 -5.95 2.47
CA GLN A 134 -16.69 -6.16 3.71
C GLN A 134 -17.65 -5.00 4.04
N GLY A 135 -17.72 -3.96 3.20
CA GLY A 135 -18.47 -2.74 3.45
C GLY A 135 -17.87 -1.88 4.56
N TRP A 136 -16.55 -1.90 4.68
CA TRP A 136 -15.77 -1.06 5.60
C TRP A 136 -14.87 -0.09 4.84
N GLU A 137 -14.43 0.95 5.54
CA GLU A 137 -13.38 1.85 5.10
C GLU A 137 -12.10 1.60 5.88
N MET A 138 -10.98 1.90 5.23
CA MET A 138 -9.66 2.02 5.84
C MET A 138 -9.22 3.48 5.75
N ARG A 139 -8.85 4.08 6.89
CA ARG A 139 -8.46 5.50 6.98
C ARG A 139 -7.28 5.70 7.94
N LEU A 140 -6.27 6.43 7.49
CA LEU A 140 -5.08 6.79 8.27
C LEU A 140 -5.45 7.70 9.44
N LEU A 141 -4.98 7.35 10.65
CA LEU A 141 -4.99 8.24 11.81
C LEU A 141 -3.77 9.16 11.73
N ARG A 142 -4.00 10.45 11.94
CA ARG A 142 -3.02 11.54 11.82
C ARG A 142 -2.79 12.23 13.18
N GLY A 143 -3.72 12.06 14.11
CA GLY A 143 -3.75 12.66 15.44
C GLY A 143 -2.77 12.05 16.44
N VAL A 144 -2.00 11.04 16.06
CA VAL A 144 -0.90 10.46 16.84
C VAL A 144 0.38 10.57 16.04
N ALA A 145 1.46 11.06 16.66
CA ALA A 145 2.76 11.10 15.99
C ALA A 145 3.27 9.69 15.74
N GLU A 146 3.83 9.42 14.56
CA GLU A 146 4.31 8.09 14.19
C GLU A 146 5.40 7.60 15.14
N SER A 147 6.28 8.50 15.61
CA SER A 147 7.33 8.17 16.59
C SER A 147 6.81 7.63 17.92
N ALA A 148 5.54 7.86 18.26
CA ALA A 148 4.92 7.31 19.46
C ALA A 148 4.28 5.94 19.23
N LEU A 149 4.05 5.54 17.98
CA LEU A 149 3.31 4.32 17.65
C LEU A 149 4.08 3.04 18.04
N ASP A 150 5.41 3.05 17.97
CA ASP A 150 6.21 1.87 18.34
C ASP A 150 5.94 1.43 19.78
N GLY A 151 5.84 2.40 20.70
CA GLY A 151 5.47 2.15 22.10
C GLY A 151 4.05 1.59 22.26
N LEU A 152 3.07 2.12 21.51
CA LEU A 152 1.67 1.65 21.58
C LEU A 152 1.50 0.17 21.20
N PHE A 153 2.39 -0.33 20.35
CA PHE A 153 2.41 -1.71 19.87
C PHE A 153 3.55 -2.54 20.49
N GLY A 154 4.32 -1.94 21.40
CA GLY A 154 5.47 -2.52 22.10
C GLY A 154 6.55 -3.06 21.18
N LEU A 155 6.86 -2.34 20.11
CA LEU A 155 7.94 -2.62 19.16
C LEU A 155 9.26 -1.95 19.55
N ASP A 156 9.23 -1.05 20.54
CA ASP A 156 10.39 -0.37 21.14
C ASP A 156 10.96 -1.08 22.38
N ARG A 157 10.35 -2.20 22.80
CA ARG A 157 10.81 -2.99 23.95
C ARG A 157 12.09 -3.77 23.64
N ASP A 158 12.79 -4.17 24.68
CA ASP A 158 13.99 -5.01 24.56
C ASP A 158 13.69 -6.38 23.91
N GLY A 159 14.72 -6.96 23.27
CA GLY A 159 14.70 -8.32 22.74
C GLY A 159 14.53 -8.43 21.22
N PHE A 160 14.30 -7.33 20.51
CA PHE A 160 14.37 -7.29 19.05
C PHE A 160 15.83 -7.33 18.59
N ALA A 161 16.18 -8.32 17.77
CA ALA A 161 17.49 -8.35 17.11
C ALA A 161 17.50 -7.48 15.85
N GLU A 162 16.38 -7.48 15.11
CA GLU A 162 16.09 -6.56 14.02
C GLU A 162 15.02 -5.56 14.44
N CYS A 163 15.23 -4.27 14.16
CA CYS A 163 14.21 -3.25 14.39
C CYS A 163 12.96 -3.53 13.56
N GLU A 164 11.81 -3.35 14.20
CA GLU A 164 10.49 -3.27 13.58
C GLU A 164 9.85 -1.96 14.05
N SER A 165 9.18 -1.26 13.14
CA SER A 165 8.58 0.04 13.46
C SER A 165 7.21 0.17 12.80
N VAL A 166 6.25 0.77 13.50
CA VAL A 166 4.90 1.02 13.02
C VAL A 166 4.93 2.16 12.01
N ASP A 167 4.77 1.90 10.72
CA ASP A 167 4.74 2.94 9.70
C ASP A 167 3.47 3.79 9.77
N ALA A 168 2.32 3.19 10.06
CA ALA A 168 1.06 3.92 10.22
C ALA A 168 0.00 3.15 11.00
N LEU A 169 -0.94 3.92 11.55
CA LEU A 169 -2.12 3.44 12.27
C LEU A 169 -3.39 3.80 11.49
N PHE A 170 -4.31 2.85 11.35
CA PHE A 170 -5.51 2.98 10.54
C PHE A 170 -6.76 2.62 11.34
N TRP A 171 -7.85 3.33 11.08
CA TRP A 171 -9.20 2.88 11.39
C TRP A 171 -9.64 1.89 10.32
N ILE A 172 -10.24 0.78 10.75
CA ILE A 172 -10.93 -0.20 9.89
C ILE A 172 -12.32 -0.43 10.44
N GLY A 173 -13.36 -0.07 9.68
CA GLY A 173 -14.74 -0.28 10.11
C GLY A 173 -15.74 0.48 9.26
N PRO A 174 -16.97 0.71 9.76
CA PRO A 174 -17.94 1.59 9.10
C PRO A 174 -17.34 2.94 8.70
N ALA A 175 -17.84 3.52 7.62
CA ALA A 175 -17.44 4.85 7.17
C ALA A 175 -17.67 5.88 8.28
N LEU A 176 -16.65 6.67 8.57
CA LEU A 176 -16.72 7.79 9.51
C LEU A 176 -16.48 9.09 8.75
N THR A 177 -17.05 10.18 9.25
CA THR A 177 -16.84 11.52 8.66
C THR A 177 -15.67 12.27 9.28
N GLN A 178 -15.18 11.80 10.42
CA GLN A 178 -14.10 12.39 11.20
C GLN A 178 -13.20 11.29 11.77
N GLU A 179 -11.94 11.65 11.95
CA GLU A 179 -10.95 10.82 12.61
C GLU A 179 -11.29 10.62 14.10
N PRO A 180 -11.29 9.38 14.62
CA PRO A 180 -11.43 9.13 16.05
C PRO A 180 -10.16 9.60 16.79
N SER A 181 -10.35 10.23 17.95
CA SER A 181 -9.24 10.76 18.76
C SER A 181 -8.83 9.76 19.83
N LEU A 182 -7.58 9.31 19.80
CA LEU A 182 -7.01 8.51 20.89
C LEU A 182 -6.64 9.42 22.06
N SER A 183 -7.19 9.15 23.24
CA SER A 183 -6.87 9.93 24.45
C SER A 183 -5.42 9.65 24.92
N PRO A 184 -4.73 10.62 25.54
CA PRO A 184 -3.41 10.40 26.11
C PRO A 184 -3.37 9.22 27.09
N ARG A 185 -4.42 9.04 27.90
CA ARG A 185 -4.53 7.93 28.86
C ARG A 185 -4.61 6.56 28.17
N LEU A 186 -5.33 6.47 27.04
CA LEU A 186 -5.36 5.25 26.23
C LEU A 186 -3.97 4.95 25.68
N CYS A 187 -3.28 5.95 25.13
CA CYS A 187 -1.93 5.80 24.61
C CYS A 187 -0.93 5.34 25.68
N GLU A 188 -0.93 5.99 26.86
CA GLU A 188 -0.10 5.62 28.01
C GLU A 188 -0.39 4.19 28.49
N GLY A 189 -1.67 3.81 28.57
CA GLY A 189 -2.07 2.47 28.98
C GLY A 189 -1.66 1.39 27.98
N LEU A 190 -1.73 1.67 26.67
CA LEU A 190 -1.27 0.77 25.62
C LEU A 190 0.26 0.60 25.67
N ALA A 191 1.01 1.69 25.85
CA ALA A 191 2.47 1.64 25.96
C ALA A 191 2.96 0.86 27.19
N ALA A 192 2.17 0.83 28.27
CA ALA A 192 2.45 0.06 29.48
C ALA A 192 1.88 -1.37 29.47
N LEU A 193 1.21 -1.79 28.38
CA LEU A 193 0.54 -3.09 28.32
C LEU A 193 1.57 -4.24 28.38
N PRO A 194 1.45 -5.20 29.31
CA PRO A 194 2.31 -6.38 29.31
C PRO A 194 2.09 -7.21 28.04
N LEU A 195 3.17 -7.45 27.29
CA LEU A 195 3.10 -8.18 26.02
C LEU A 195 3.69 -9.59 26.12
N ALA A 196 2.90 -10.58 25.71
CA ALA A 196 3.30 -11.96 25.55
C ALA A 196 4.21 -12.17 24.33
N GLY A 197 5.00 -13.25 24.36
CA GLY A 197 5.85 -13.72 23.27
C GLY A 197 7.17 -12.95 23.09
N ALA A 198 8.17 -13.60 22.52
CA ALA A 198 9.48 -13.01 22.21
C ALA A 198 9.58 -12.65 20.71
N PRO A 199 10.29 -11.56 20.35
CA PRO A 199 10.62 -11.27 18.96
C PRO A 199 11.45 -12.40 18.34
N ASN A 200 11.20 -12.70 17.06
CA ASN A 200 12.04 -13.63 16.31
C ASN A 200 13.35 -12.95 15.93
N ARG A 201 14.42 -13.74 15.82
CA ARG A 201 15.66 -13.31 15.17
C ARG A 201 15.66 -13.78 13.72
N LEU A 202 15.72 -12.85 12.76
CA LEU A 202 15.63 -13.15 11.33
C LEU A 202 16.97 -13.61 10.74
N SER A 203 18.09 -13.12 11.26
CA SER A 203 19.42 -13.44 10.72
C SER A 203 20.46 -13.71 11.79
N ARG A 204 21.38 -14.62 11.49
CA ARG A 204 22.54 -14.90 12.37
C ARG A 204 23.62 -13.83 12.23
N GLU A 205 23.77 -13.29 11.04
CA GLU A 205 24.76 -12.28 10.69
C GLU A 205 24.07 -11.02 10.21
N TYR A 206 24.72 -9.87 10.46
CA TYR A 206 24.19 -8.56 10.15
C TYR A 206 25.22 -7.72 9.42
N ARG A 207 24.70 -6.86 8.55
CA ARG A 207 25.44 -5.74 8.01
C ARG A 207 24.75 -4.48 8.50
N ASP A 208 25.54 -3.57 9.05
CA ASP A 208 25.01 -2.31 9.53
C ASP A 208 24.76 -1.36 8.35
N TRP A 209 23.63 -0.66 8.41
CA TRP A 209 23.13 0.26 7.38
C TRP A 209 22.59 1.52 8.06
N PRO A 210 23.43 2.33 8.72
CA PRO A 210 23.01 3.38 9.65
C PRO A 210 22.08 4.44 9.02
N GLU A 211 22.19 4.65 7.71
CA GLU A 211 21.31 5.56 6.98
C GLU A 211 19.85 5.10 6.96
N LEU A 212 19.55 3.80 7.11
CA LEU A 212 18.18 3.29 7.19
C LEU A 212 17.49 3.77 8.47
N GLN A 213 18.17 3.70 9.61
CA GLN A 213 17.66 4.20 10.88
C GLN A 213 17.51 5.72 10.84
N ARG A 214 18.50 6.42 10.26
CA ARG A 214 18.46 7.88 10.12
C ARG A 214 17.28 8.33 9.26
N ILE A 215 17.10 7.76 8.06
CA ILE A 215 16.01 8.15 7.17
C ILE A 215 14.65 7.78 7.75
N HIS A 216 14.53 6.61 8.40
CA HIS A 216 13.28 6.21 9.06
C HIS A 216 12.90 7.21 10.14
N GLY A 217 13.83 7.59 11.02
CA GLY A 217 13.59 8.59 12.07
C GLY A 217 13.20 9.97 11.52
N LEU A 218 13.85 10.44 10.45
CA LEU A 218 13.52 11.72 9.80
C LEU A 218 12.14 11.72 9.14
N CYS A 219 11.72 10.57 8.61
CA CYS A 219 10.47 10.44 7.87
C CYS A 219 9.26 10.10 8.76
N ARG A 220 9.41 10.07 10.09
CA ARG A 220 8.26 9.89 11.00
C ARG A 220 7.36 11.11 10.94
N ALA A 221 6.10 10.92 10.57
CA ALA A 221 5.13 12.00 10.59
C ALA A 221 4.94 12.51 12.03
N PRO A 222 4.98 13.84 12.25
CA PRO A 222 4.59 14.39 13.54
C PRO A 222 3.09 14.17 13.78
N ARG A 223 2.60 14.57 14.95
CA ARG A 223 1.15 14.70 15.14
C ARG A 223 0.62 15.73 14.15
N LEU A 224 -0.27 15.31 13.26
CA LEU A 224 -0.86 16.15 12.21
C LEU A 224 -2.31 16.50 12.57
N PRO A 225 -2.83 17.66 12.13
CA PRO A 225 -4.22 18.00 12.32
C PRO A 225 -5.15 16.98 11.66
N ALA A 226 -6.22 16.60 12.35
CA ALA A 226 -7.27 15.75 11.79
C ALA A 226 -7.88 16.43 10.55
N ARG A 227 -8.16 15.63 9.52
CA ARG A 227 -8.88 16.07 8.31
C ARG A 227 -10.25 15.39 8.27
N PRO A 228 -11.27 16.05 7.71
CA PRO A 228 -12.54 15.37 7.43
C PRO A 228 -12.30 14.16 6.52
N TRP A 229 -12.84 13.01 6.89
CA TRP A 229 -12.85 11.81 6.04
C TRP A 229 -14.04 11.88 5.08
N ARG A 230 -14.10 12.95 4.31
CA ARG A 230 -15.11 13.18 3.29
C ARG A 230 -14.49 12.89 1.94
N VAL A 231 -14.99 11.85 1.29
CA VAL A 231 -14.57 11.47 -0.05
C VAL A 231 -15.82 11.48 -0.91
N ALA A 232 -15.73 12.06 -2.11
CA ALA A 232 -16.81 11.95 -3.06
C ALA A 232 -17.06 10.45 -3.31
N PRO A 233 -18.32 9.98 -3.35
CA PRO A 233 -18.58 8.62 -3.76
C PRO A 233 -18.00 8.43 -5.16
N GLY A 234 -17.18 7.40 -5.33
CA GLY A 234 -16.66 7.03 -6.64
C GLY A 234 -17.81 6.69 -7.58
N GLU A 235 -17.61 6.87 -8.88
CA GLU A 235 -18.61 6.49 -9.85
C GLU A 235 -18.74 4.95 -9.87
N PRO A 236 -19.93 4.38 -9.61
CA PRO A 236 -20.12 2.95 -9.66
C PRO A 236 -20.04 2.49 -11.13
N GLY A 237 -18.86 2.05 -11.55
CA GLY A 237 -18.62 1.38 -12.83
C GLY A 237 -18.46 -0.13 -12.64
N ASN A 238 -19.19 -0.92 -13.42
CA ASN A 238 -18.92 -2.35 -13.56
C ASN A 238 -18.03 -2.55 -14.80
N ASP A 239 -16.77 -2.11 -14.70
CA ASP A 239 -15.81 -2.17 -15.81
C ASP A 239 -15.46 -3.62 -16.19
N ASN A 240 -15.70 -4.56 -15.28
CA ASN A 240 -15.36 -5.97 -15.38
C ASN A 240 -16.56 -6.87 -15.02
N PRO A 241 -17.66 -6.85 -15.82
CA PRO A 241 -18.90 -7.51 -15.46
C PRO A 241 -18.75 -9.03 -15.35
N GLY A 242 -19.17 -9.57 -14.19
CA GLY A 242 -19.15 -11.00 -13.91
C GLY A 242 -17.80 -11.54 -13.42
N LEU A 243 -16.75 -10.72 -13.37
CA LEU A 243 -15.47 -11.13 -12.80
C LEU A 243 -15.48 -11.04 -11.27
N PRO A 244 -15.22 -12.15 -10.56
CA PRO A 244 -15.26 -12.14 -9.11
C PRO A 244 -14.01 -11.48 -8.52
N LEU A 245 -14.24 -10.43 -7.70
CA LEU A 245 -13.34 -9.76 -6.74
C LEU A 245 -12.19 -10.63 -6.21
N ARG A 246 -12.57 -11.54 -5.31
CA ARG A 246 -11.64 -12.29 -4.47
C ARG A 246 -10.70 -13.20 -5.27
N PRO A 247 -11.17 -13.99 -6.26
CA PRO A 247 -10.28 -14.72 -7.14
C PRO A 247 -9.19 -13.86 -7.78
N LEU A 248 -9.45 -12.61 -8.17
CA LEU A 248 -8.42 -11.73 -8.73
C LEU A 248 -7.33 -11.41 -7.71
N LEU A 249 -7.71 -11.02 -6.49
CA LEU A 249 -6.77 -10.74 -5.39
C LEU A 249 -5.82 -11.93 -5.12
N HIS A 250 -6.36 -13.15 -5.17
CA HIS A 250 -5.61 -14.38 -4.85
C HIS A 250 -4.85 -14.97 -6.04
N ARG A 251 -5.29 -14.72 -7.28
CA ARG A 251 -4.64 -15.23 -8.50
C ARG A 251 -3.57 -14.32 -9.06
N ARG A 252 -3.67 -12.99 -8.87
CA ARG A 252 -2.70 -11.99 -9.32
C ARG A 252 -1.26 -12.42 -9.06
N ARG A 253 -0.42 -12.43 -10.09
CA ARG A 253 1.03 -12.64 -9.99
C ARG A 253 1.78 -11.57 -10.77
N SER A 254 3.02 -11.29 -10.33
CA SER A 254 3.94 -10.47 -11.11
C SER A 254 4.53 -11.31 -12.23
N ALA A 255 4.46 -10.81 -13.46
CA ALA A 255 5.07 -11.44 -14.62
C ALA A 255 6.60 -11.50 -14.44
N GLN A 256 7.20 -12.61 -14.87
CA GLN A 256 8.67 -12.73 -14.93
C GLN A 256 9.19 -12.43 -16.34
N ARG A 257 8.34 -12.54 -17.36
CA ARG A 257 8.57 -12.19 -18.76
C ARG A 257 7.25 -11.79 -19.41
N MET A 258 7.31 -10.87 -20.37
CA MET A 258 6.22 -10.60 -21.31
C MET A 258 6.53 -11.29 -22.65
N ASP A 259 5.52 -11.44 -23.51
CA ASP A 259 5.66 -12.16 -24.78
C ASP A 259 6.15 -11.26 -25.94
N GLY A 260 6.23 -9.95 -25.73
CA GLY A 260 6.62 -8.97 -26.74
C GLY A 260 5.59 -8.78 -27.85
N ARG A 261 4.39 -9.39 -27.75
CA ARG A 261 3.42 -9.52 -28.85
C ARG A 261 2.01 -9.12 -28.46
N ALA A 262 1.56 -9.46 -27.26
CA ALA A 262 0.24 -9.14 -26.78
C ALA A 262 0.02 -7.61 -26.77
N GLY A 263 -1.18 -7.20 -27.15
CA GLY A 263 -1.60 -5.80 -27.18
C GLY A 263 -3.02 -5.66 -26.64
N ILE A 264 -3.38 -4.42 -26.35
CA ILE A 264 -4.72 -4.05 -25.84
C ILE A 264 -5.35 -3.00 -26.75
N ASP A 265 -6.66 -2.84 -26.68
CA ASP A 265 -7.34 -1.70 -27.30
C ASP A 265 -7.28 -0.47 -26.37
N VAL A 266 -7.27 0.73 -26.94
CA VAL A 266 -7.19 2.00 -26.20
C VAL A 266 -8.29 2.15 -25.13
N GLU A 267 -9.47 1.60 -25.37
CA GLU A 267 -10.58 1.67 -24.40
C GLU A 267 -10.26 0.93 -23.09
N LEU A 268 -9.52 -0.19 -23.15
CA LEU A 268 -9.08 -0.89 -21.95
C LEU A 268 -8.05 -0.06 -21.19
N LEU A 269 -7.09 0.55 -21.89
CA LEU A 269 -6.13 1.45 -21.25
C LEU A 269 -6.84 2.66 -20.62
N ARG A 270 -7.80 3.27 -21.32
CA ARG A 270 -8.61 4.38 -20.78
C ARG A 270 -9.35 3.98 -19.52
N ALA A 271 -9.94 2.79 -19.48
CA ALA A 271 -10.59 2.26 -18.29
C ALA A 271 -9.60 2.13 -17.12
N TRP A 272 -8.39 1.61 -17.35
CA TRP A 272 -7.34 1.56 -16.33
C TRP A 272 -6.95 2.95 -15.85
N LEU A 273 -6.62 3.87 -16.76
CA LEU A 273 -6.18 5.23 -16.40
C LEU A 273 -7.26 6.01 -15.64
N ARG A 274 -8.53 5.86 -16.01
CA ARG A 274 -9.66 6.45 -15.26
C ARG A 274 -9.67 5.99 -13.82
N ARG A 275 -9.46 4.69 -13.58
CA ARG A 275 -9.43 4.10 -12.23
C ARG A 275 -8.20 4.50 -11.43
N LEU A 276 -7.15 4.99 -12.08
CA LEU A 276 -6.02 5.54 -11.33
C LEU A 276 -6.44 6.86 -10.66
N LEU A 277 -7.27 7.69 -11.29
CA LEU A 277 -7.63 9.00 -10.75
C LEU A 277 -8.39 8.90 -9.40
N PRO A 278 -7.88 9.51 -8.30
CA PRO A 278 -8.47 9.35 -6.96
C PRO A 278 -9.95 9.72 -6.85
N GLU A 279 -10.38 10.74 -7.60
CA GLU A 279 -11.76 11.21 -7.65
C GLU A 279 -12.71 10.22 -8.33
N ARG A 280 -12.18 9.33 -9.18
CA ARG A 280 -12.93 8.25 -9.84
C ARG A 280 -12.85 6.94 -9.05
N SER A 281 -11.78 6.76 -8.28
CA SER A 281 -11.48 5.52 -7.56
C SER A 281 -11.07 5.78 -6.10
N PRO A 282 -12.02 6.13 -5.22
CA PRO A 282 -11.69 6.42 -3.82
C PRO A 282 -11.11 5.21 -3.07
N VAL A 283 -11.35 3.98 -3.53
CA VAL A 283 -10.64 2.79 -3.08
C VAL A 283 -9.69 2.36 -4.20
N PRO A 284 -8.36 2.40 -4.02
CA PRO A 284 -7.64 2.45 -2.74
C PRO A 284 -7.17 3.85 -2.28
N PHE A 285 -7.37 4.92 -3.05
CA PHE A 285 -6.61 6.16 -2.86
C PHE A 285 -7.01 7.02 -1.66
N ALA A 286 -8.23 6.86 -1.14
CA ALA A 286 -8.70 7.64 0.01
C ALA A 286 -8.14 7.18 1.37
N VAL A 287 -7.33 6.12 1.41
CA VAL A 287 -6.79 5.56 2.66
C VAL A 287 -6.00 6.58 3.47
N THR A 288 -5.15 7.38 2.83
CA THR A 288 -4.31 8.38 3.52
C THR A 288 -5.02 9.72 3.68
N GLY A 289 -6.03 10.01 2.85
CA GLY A 289 -6.66 11.33 2.76
C GLY A 289 -5.71 12.43 2.27
N GLU A 290 -4.58 12.05 1.67
CA GLU A 290 -3.62 12.95 1.05
C GLU A 290 -3.98 13.17 -0.43
N ALA A 291 -3.65 14.34 -0.96
CA ALA A 291 -3.83 14.62 -2.39
C ALA A 291 -2.83 13.80 -3.21
N ALA A 292 -3.21 13.41 -4.43
CA ALA A 292 -2.29 12.75 -5.34
C ALA A 292 -1.08 13.63 -5.66
N ARG A 293 0.11 13.04 -5.65
CA ARG A 293 1.38 13.71 -5.94
C ARG A 293 2.24 12.96 -6.94
N VAL A 294 1.77 11.80 -7.38
CA VAL A 294 2.44 10.95 -8.37
C VAL A 294 1.70 11.06 -9.69
N ASP A 295 2.36 11.62 -10.70
CA ASP A 295 1.93 11.60 -12.09
C ASP A 295 2.54 10.38 -12.81
N LEU A 296 2.02 10.03 -13.98
CA LEU A 296 2.49 8.86 -14.74
C LEU A 296 3.05 9.26 -16.10
N LEU A 297 4.26 8.80 -16.38
CA LEU A 297 4.80 8.72 -17.73
C LEU A 297 4.56 7.32 -18.28
N LEU A 298 3.82 7.22 -19.38
CA LEU A 298 3.47 5.97 -20.03
C LEU A 298 4.32 5.80 -21.29
N PHE A 299 4.89 4.60 -21.45
CA PHE A 299 5.57 4.13 -22.64
C PHE A 299 4.58 3.22 -23.38
N VAL A 300 3.88 3.77 -24.37
CA VAL A 300 2.85 3.05 -25.12
C VAL A 300 3.52 2.25 -26.25
N HIS A 301 3.35 0.92 -26.25
CA HIS A 301 4.02 0.02 -27.19
C HIS A 301 3.06 -0.71 -28.13
N ARG A 302 1.96 -1.27 -27.62
CA ARG A 302 1.00 -2.12 -28.36
C ARG A 302 -0.43 -1.83 -27.92
N VAL A 303 -0.84 -0.58 -28.05
CA VAL A 303 -2.20 -0.14 -27.73
C VAL A 303 -2.90 0.26 -29.02
N ARG A 304 -3.81 -0.58 -29.51
CA ARG A 304 -4.57 -0.28 -30.73
C ARG A 304 -5.44 0.96 -30.52
N GLY A 305 -5.34 1.92 -31.43
CA GLY A 305 -6.04 3.20 -31.34
C GLY A 305 -5.21 4.33 -30.74
N LEU A 306 -3.98 4.05 -30.28
CA LEU A 306 -2.99 5.07 -29.94
C LEU A 306 -1.73 4.92 -30.80
N VAL A 307 -1.07 6.04 -31.06
CA VAL A 307 0.25 6.06 -31.69
C VAL A 307 1.27 5.57 -30.64
N PRO A 308 2.21 4.67 -30.97
CA PRO A 308 3.29 4.33 -30.05
C PRO A 308 4.09 5.57 -29.66
N GLY A 309 4.43 5.70 -28.39
CA GLY A 309 5.11 6.91 -27.91
C GLY A 309 5.13 7.07 -26.39
N LEU A 310 5.53 8.26 -25.97
CA LEU A 310 5.53 8.72 -24.57
C LEU A 310 4.28 9.55 -24.30
N TYR A 311 3.56 9.20 -23.24
CA TYR A 311 2.35 9.90 -22.80
C TYR A 311 2.47 10.29 -21.33
N TRP A 312 1.78 11.35 -20.92
CA TRP A 312 1.70 11.83 -19.55
C TRP A 312 0.26 11.79 -19.06
N LEU A 313 0.01 11.12 -17.94
CA LEU A 313 -1.23 11.25 -17.19
C LEU A 313 -0.99 12.20 -16.00
N ASP A 314 -1.59 13.38 -16.06
CA ASP A 314 -1.55 14.37 -14.98
C ASP A 314 -2.60 14.01 -13.93
N ARG A 315 -2.14 13.52 -12.77
CA ARG A 315 -2.98 13.06 -11.67
C ARG A 315 -3.00 14.07 -10.54
N SER A 316 -1.85 14.71 -10.32
CA SER A 316 -1.62 15.59 -9.18
C SER A 316 -2.24 16.97 -9.40
N GLY A 317 -2.41 17.39 -10.67
CA GLY A 317 -2.77 18.77 -11.01
C GLY A 317 -1.72 19.80 -10.56
N LEU A 318 -0.55 19.33 -10.09
CA LEU A 318 0.55 20.18 -9.68
C LEU A 318 1.25 20.74 -10.91
N ARG A 319 1.99 21.83 -10.72
CA ARG A 319 2.75 22.43 -11.80
C ARG A 319 3.74 21.40 -12.35
N ARG A 320 3.64 21.13 -13.66
CA ARG A 320 4.54 20.23 -14.39
C ARG A 320 6.01 20.54 -14.07
N PRO A 321 6.85 19.52 -13.83
CA PRO A 321 8.28 19.75 -13.63
C PRO A 321 8.90 20.31 -14.92
N PRO A 322 10.09 20.92 -14.87
CA PRO A 322 10.83 21.29 -16.06
C PRO A 322 11.08 20.04 -16.91
N MET A 323 10.46 19.97 -18.09
CA MET A 323 10.64 18.90 -19.05
C MET A 323 11.27 19.47 -20.33
N ARG A 324 11.66 18.59 -21.25
CA ARG A 324 12.22 19.00 -22.54
C ARG A 324 11.23 19.90 -23.29
N GLU A 325 11.75 20.96 -23.89
CA GLU A 325 10.95 21.96 -24.61
C GLU A 325 10.33 21.40 -25.90
N ASP A 326 10.90 20.32 -26.46
CA ASP A 326 10.43 19.69 -27.69
C ASP A 326 9.33 18.64 -27.48
N PHE A 327 8.85 18.45 -26.25
CA PHE A 327 7.66 17.62 -26.00
C PHE A 327 6.39 18.30 -26.51
N LEU A 328 5.54 17.51 -27.17
CA LEU A 328 4.34 17.99 -27.86
C LEU A 328 3.25 18.51 -26.91
N TRP A 329 3.11 17.90 -25.74
CA TRP A 329 2.04 18.20 -24.77
C TRP A 329 0.62 18.26 -25.39
N GLN A 330 0.37 17.44 -26.41
CA GLN A 330 -0.91 17.42 -27.08
C GLN A 330 -1.92 16.67 -26.21
N HIS A 331 -3.03 17.31 -25.85
CA HIS A 331 -4.13 16.64 -25.15
C HIS A 331 -4.83 15.65 -26.10
N VAL A 332 -4.93 14.39 -25.71
CA VAL A 332 -5.36 13.29 -26.61
C VAL A 332 -6.62 12.55 -26.16
N ASP A 333 -7.22 12.94 -25.04
CA ASP A 333 -8.38 12.28 -24.49
C ASP A 333 -9.41 13.29 -23.95
N PRO A 334 -10.70 13.19 -24.32
CA PRO A 334 -11.69 14.20 -23.91
C PRO A 334 -12.01 14.17 -22.41
N GLU A 335 -11.84 13.04 -21.73
CA GLU A 335 -12.19 12.88 -20.31
C GLU A 335 -10.97 12.83 -19.40
N LEU A 336 -9.87 12.24 -19.89
CA LEU A 336 -8.66 12.03 -19.12
C LEU A 336 -7.68 13.19 -19.31
N PRO A 337 -6.94 13.57 -18.25
CA PRO A 337 -5.82 14.49 -18.34
C PRO A 337 -4.59 13.80 -18.95
N LEU A 338 -4.75 13.25 -20.16
CA LEU A 338 -3.76 12.45 -20.90
C LEU A 338 -3.17 13.27 -22.04
N TYR A 339 -1.83 13.36 -22.07
CA TYR A 339 -1.10 14.15 -23.03
C TYR A 339 -0.07 13.30 -23.79
N LEU A 340 -0.02 13.41 -25.11
CA LEU A 340 1.08 12.88 -25.92
C LEU A 340 2.29 13.81 -25.80
N LEU A 341 3.44 13.26 -25.41
CA LEU A 341 4.70 13.98 -25.28
C LEU A 341 5.59 13.80 -26.51
N GLN A 342 5.70 12.56 -27.01
CA GLN A 342 6.57 12.25 -28.14
C GLN A 342 6.07 10.98 -28.84
N GLU A 343 5.94 11.01 -30.16
CA GLU A 343 5.67 9.81 -30.96
C GLU A 343 6.95 8.98 -31.18
N GLY A 344 6.79 7.68 -31.32
CA GLY A 344 7.88 6.77 -31.72
C GLY A 344 7.96 5.49 -30.90
N ASP A 345 8.86 4.60 -31.32
CA ASP A 345 9.11 3.35 -30.62
C ASP A 345 9.91 3.56 -29.33
N ALA A 346 9.23 3.52 -28.20
CA ALA A 346 9.83 3.74 -26.89
C ALA A 346 10.29 2.44 -26.18
N ARG A 347 10.27 1.28 -26.85
CA ARG A 347 10.57 -0.02 -26.21
C ARG A 347 11.99 -0.12 -25.67
N ALA A 348 12.97 0.23 -26.50
CA ALA A 348 14.38 0.18 -26.12
C ALA A 348 14.68 1.16 -24.97
N LEU A 349 14.05 2.34 -24.99
CA LEU A 349 14.17 3.33 -23.93
C LEU A 349 13.53 2.83 -22.62
N SER A 350 12.33 2.24 -22.69
CA SER A 350 11.62 1.66 -21.54
C SER A 350 12.45 0.56 -20.87
N ALA A 351 13.01 -0.36 -21.65
CA ALA A 351 13.90 -1.41 -21.15
C ALA A 351 15.17 -0.83 -20.51
N TYR A 352 15.82 0.12 -21.19
CA TYR A 352 17.02 0.79 -20.70
C TYR A 352 16.81 1.43 -19.32
N LEU A 353 15.75 2.24 -19.17
CA LEU A 353 15.40 2.92 -17.92
C LEU A 353 15.00 1.96 -16.80
N SER A 354 14.52 0.77 -17.15
CA SER A 354 14.14 -0.30 -16.22
C SER A 354 15.31 -1.21 -15.85
N CYS A 355 16.54 -0.68 -15.86
CA CYS A 355 17.78 -1.42 -15.61
C CYS A 355 18.02 -2.54 -16.64
N GLN A 356 17.77 -2.26 -17.92
CA GLN A 356 17.93 -3.22 -19.04
C GLN A 356 17.03 -4.45 -18.92
N GLN A 357 15.84 -4.31 -18.30
CA GLN A 357 14.89 -5.40 -18.19
C GLN A 357 13.95 -5.40 -19.39
N ASP A 358 14.03 -6.46 -20.21
CA ASP A 358 13.21 -6.64 -21.42
C ASP A 358 11.70 -6.56 -21.13
N ILE A 359 11.27 -6.95 -19.92
CA ILE A 359 9.87 -6.93 -19.50
C ILE A 359 9.18 -5.57 -19.75
N ALA A 360 9.92 -4.46 -19.61
CA ALA A 360 9.40 -3.11 -19.80
C ALA A 360 9.23 -2.73 -21.27
N GLY A 361 10.02 -3.31 -22.19
CA GLY A 361 9.87 -3.11 -23.64
C GLY A 361 8.97 -4.17 -24.31
N ASP A 362 8.85 -5.35 -23.69
CA ASP A 362 8.04 -6.46 -24.17
C ASP A 362 6.57 -6.37 -23.76
N GLY A 363 6.25 -5.58 -22.73
CA GLY A 363 4.88 -5.25 -22.36
C GLY A 363 4.12 -4.44 -23.44
N CYS A 364 2.79 -4.43 -23.37
CA CYS A 364 1.97 -3.59 -24.25
C CYS A 364 2.04 -2.10 -23.88
N VAL A 365 2.29 -1.81 -22.61
CA VAL A 365 2.54 -0.49 -22.04
C VAL A 365 3.47 -0.65 -20.83
N ALA A 366 4.37 0.30 -20.60
CA ALA A 366 5.12 0.43 -19.36
C ALA A 366 4.87 1.79 -18.72
N LEU A 367 5.02 1.89 -17.40
CA LEU A 367 4.73 3.11 -16.66
C LEU A 367 5.90 3.48 -15.76
N ALA A 368 6.24 4.77 -15.73
CA ALA A 368 7.12 5.37 -14.74
C ALA A 368 6.31 6.34 -13.88
N MET A 369 6.44 6.19 -12.57
CA MET A 369 5.77 7.01 -11.57
C MET A 369 6.67 8.17 -11.17
N LEU A 370 6.19 9.40 -11.36
CA LEU A 370 6.97 10.63 -11.18
C LEU A 370 6.32 11.48 -10.11
N ALA A 371 7.08 11.79 -9.06
CA ALA A 371 6.61 12.54 -7.91
C ALA A 371 7.25 13.93 -7.84
N HIS A 372 6.46 14.91 -7.38
CA HIS A 372 6.94 16.26 -7.09
C HIS A 372 7.68 16.32 -5.75
N LEU A 373 8.89 15.75 -5.71
CA LEU A 373 9.66 15.56 -4.49
C LEU A 373 9.92 16.87 -3.74
N GLY A 374 10.28 17.95 -4.44
CA GLY A 374 10.53 19.25 -3.82
C GLY A 374 9.31 19.77 -3.04
N ALA A 375 8.15 19.79 -3.68
CA ALA A 375 6.88 20.21 -3.07
C ALA A 375 6.48 19.31 -1.89
N ALA A 376 6.75 18.00 -1.96
CA ALA A 376 6.51 17.10 -0.83
C ALA A 376 7.42 17.41 0.36
N LEU A 377 8.70 17.67 0.12
CA LEU A 377 9.67 17.95 1.19
C LEU A 377 9.47 19.32 1.86
N GLU A 378 8.82 20.28 1.19
CA GLU A 378 8.40 21.55 1.79
C GLU A 378 7.39 21.35 2.94
N GLU A 379 6.55 20.32 2.88
CA GLU A 379 5.63 19.94 3.97
C GLU A 379 6.32 19.12 5.08
N GLY A 380 7.47 18.54 4.75
CA GLY A 380 8.36 17.86 5.68
C GLY A 380 8.87 16.52 5.14
N PRO A 381 9.97 15.98 5.70
CA PRO A 381 10.55 14.72 5.24
C PRO A 381 9.59 13.52 5.34
N TRP A 382 8.61 13.57 6.25
CA TRP A 382 7.58 12.54 6.42
C TRP A 382 6.68 12.36 5.19
N CYS A 383 6.64 13.30 4.25
CA CYS A 383 5.94 13.12 2.99
C CYS A 383 6.69 12.18 2.02
N TYR A 384 8.00 11.98 2.21
CA TYR A 384 8.80 11.11 1.35
C TYR A 384 8.28 9.65 1.28
N PRO A 385 8.01 8.95 2.40
CA PRO A 385 7.40 7.61 2.35
C PRO A 385 6.02 7.60 1.69
N ARG A 386 5.22 8.66 1.88
CA ARG A 386 3.86 8.76 1.30
C ARG A 386 3.84 8.73 -0.21
N LEU A 387 4.85 9.29 -0.86
CA LEU A 387 5.02 9.20 -2.31
C LEU A 387 5.15 7.75 -2.77
N TYR A 388 5.89 6.92 -2.03
CA TYR A 388 6.04 5.50 -2.36
C TYR A 388 4.80 4.67 -2.00
N TRP A 389 4.03 5.09 -0.99
CA TRP A 389 2.74 4.47 -0.68
C TRP A 389 1.78 4.66 -1.85
N GLU A 390 1.66 5.88 -2.36
CA GLU A 390 0.84 6.17 -3.56
C GLU A 390 1.33 5.33 -4.76
N CYS A 391 2.65 5.28 -5.01
CA CYS A 391 3.21 4.44 -6.05
C CYS A 391 2.82 2.96 -5.89
N GLY A 392 2.88 2.41 -4.67
CA GLY A 392 2.49 1.01 -4.41
C GLY A 392 0.99 0.78 -4.60
N GLN A 393 0.15 1.74 -4.22
CA GLN A 393 -1.29 1.67 -4.47
C GLN A 393 -1.62 1.68 -5.97
N LEU A 394 -0.96 2.55 -6.73
CA LEU A 394 -1.07 2.60 -8.19
C LEU A 394 -0.65 1.28 -8.82
N GLY A 395 0.51 0.74 -8.40
CA GLY A 395 1.02 -0.54 -8.88
C GLY A 395 0.07 -1.70 -8.56
N GLN A 396 -0.49 -1.75 -7.35
CA GLN A 396 -1.43 -2.79 -6.95
C GLN A 396 -2.70 -2.76 -7.81
N LEU A 397 -3.25 -1.56 -8.04
CA LEU A 397 -4.46 -1.42 -8.85
C LEU A 397 -4.18 -1.84 -10.31
N LEU A 398 -3.07 -1.40 -10.90
CA LEU A 398 -2.66 -1.82 -12.24
C LEU A 398 -2.48 -3.34 -12.36
N TYR A 399 -1.90 -4.00 -11.35
CA TYR A 399 -1.78 -5.45 -11.34
C TYR A 399 -3.14 -6.15 -11.34
N LEU A 400 -4.12 -5.63 -10.59
CA LEU A 400 -5.46 -6.21 -10.55
C LEU A 400 -6.23 -5.98 -11.85
N GLU A 401 -6.09 -4.80 -12.46
CA GLU A 401 -6.70 -4.48 -13.74
C GLU A 401 -6.11 -5.31 -14.90
N ALA A 402 -4.79 -5.53 -14.89
CA ALA A 402 -4.14 -6.43 -15.84
C ALA A 402 -4.65 -7.87 -15.69
N GLU A 403 -4.68 -8.40 -14.45
CA GLU A 403 -5.20 -9.75 -14.17
C GLU A 403 -6.68 -9.88 -14.60
N ALA A 404 -7.50 -8.87 -14.36
CA ALA A 404 -8.90 -8.85 -14.78
C ALA A 404 -9.05 -8.91 -16.31
N ALA A 405 -8.14 -8.28 -17.04
CA ALA A 405 -8.08 -8.34 -18.50
C ALA A 405 -7.45 -9.64 -19.07
N GLY A 406 -7.09 -10.60 -18.21
CA GLY A 406 -6.39 -11.82 -18.62
C GLY A 406 -4.92 -11.58 -19.01
N LEU A 407 -4.34 -10.48 -18.56
CA LEU A 407 -2.94 -10.11 -18.72
C LEU A 407 -2.20 -10.25 -17.39
N SER A 408 -0.91 -9.96 -17.39
CA SER A 408 -0.11 -9.87 -16.17
C SER A 408 0.67 -8.56 -16.20
N GLY A 409 0.91 -7.99 -15.02
CA GLY A 409 1.78 -6.82 -14.86
C GLY A 409 3.13 -7.18 -14.30
#